data_AF-A0A3A4VBG9-F1
#
_entry.id   AF-A0A3A4VBG9-F1
#
_cell.length_a   1.000
_cell.length_b   1.000
_cell.length_c   1.000
_cell.angle_alpha   90.00
_cell.angle_beta   90.00
_cell.angle_gamma   90.00
#
_symmetry.space_group_name_H-M   'P 1'
#
loop_
_entity.id
_entity.type
_entity.pdbx_description
1 polymer ?
#
loop_
_entity_poly.entity_id
_entity_poly.type
_entity_poly.pdbx_seq_one_letter_code
_entity_poly.pdbx_strand_id
1 'polypeptide(L)'
;MDLRSIYNRDGFTLIEILIATGVTVMLFAVGLVLTIGDFHGSTFNQEVGEAIVLLQAARSKAMNNVDGMPHGATVDDTEIMFSQLSGDAASTTIVIVDEQRGISRTISVNAEGRISW
;
A
#
# COMPACT_ATOMS: atom_id res chain seq x y z
N MET A 1 -39.04 -36.64 -35.20
CA MET A 1 -38.20 -35.90 -34.25
C MET A 1 -39.11 -35.44 -33.12
N ASP A 2 -38.99 -36.06 -31.96
CA ASP A 2 -39.89 -35.89 -30.83
C ASP A 2 -39.48 -34.65 -30.01
N LEU A 3 -40.29 -33.59 -30.05
CA LEU A 3 -39.99 -32.29 -29.40
C LEU A 3 -40.23 -32.31 -27.88
N ARG A 4 -40.61 -33.46 -27.32
CA ARG A 4 -40.91 -33.64 -25.89
C ARG A 4 -39.68 -33.75 -24.99
N SER A 5 -38.49 -33.90 -25.57
CA SER A 5 -37.22 -34.06 -24.83
C SER A 5 -36.57 -32.73 -24.38
N ILE A 6 -37.08 -31.57 -24.86
CA ILE A 6 -36.45 -30.26 -24.60
C ILE A 6 -37.00 -29.59 -23.32
N TYR A 7 -38.08 -30.09 -22.72
CA TYR A 7 -38.61 -29.55 -21.48
C TYR A 7 -38.30 -30.47 -20.30
N ASN A 8 -37.04 -30.43 -19.86
CA ASN A 8 -36.67 -30.92 -18.53
C ASN A 8 -37.42 -30.05 -17.50
N ARG A 9 -38.49 -30.59 -16.91
CA ARG A 9 -39.46 -29.87 -16.06
C ARG A 9 -39.15 -29.99 -14.57
N ASP A 10 -37.89 -30.07 -14.22
CA ASP A 10 -37.49 -30.07 -12.81
C ASP A 10 -37.19 -28.62 -12.43
N GLY A 11 -38.24 -27.93 -11.96
CA GLY A 11 -38.12 -26.57 -11.43
C GLY A 11 -37.60 -26.56 -9.99
N PHE A 12 -37.05 -25.43 -9.58
CA PHE A 12 -36.60 -25.23 -8.20
C PHE A 12 -37.78 -25.09 -7.24
N THR A 13 -37.67 -25.69 -6.06
CA THR A 13 -38.67 -25.52 -5.00
C THR A 13 -38.56 -24.13 -4.37
N LEU A 14 -39.67 -23.61 -3.83
CA LEU A 14 -39.66 -22.30 -3.15
C LEU A 14 -38.70 -22.26 -1.96
N ILE A 15 -38.58 -23.38 -1.24
CA ILE A 15 -37.66 -23.49 -0.10
C ILE A 15 -36.20 -23.46 -0.55
N GLU A 16 -35.88 -24.05 -1.70
CA GLU A 16 -34.52 -24.06 -2.25
C GLU A 16 -34.09 -22.66 -2.70
N ILE A 17 -34.99 -21.89 -3.33
CA ILE A 17 -34.73 -20.49 -3.66
C ILE A 17 -34.55 -19.64 -2.40
N LEU A 18 -35.34 -19.88 -1.35
CA LEU A 18 -35.23 -19.16 -0.08
C LEU A 18 -33.89 -19.44 0.61
N ILE A 19 -33.48 -20.70 0.67
CA ILE A 19 -32.19 -21.08 1.27
C ILE A 19 -31.03 -20.55 0.42
N ALA A 20 -31.08 -20.71 -0.91
CA ALA A 20 -30.02 -20.28 -1.81
C ALA A 20 -29.80 -18.76 -1.75
N THR A 21 -30.88 -17.97 -1.77
CA THR A 21 -30.78 -16.50 -1.66
C THR A 21 -30.30 -16.05 -0.29
N GLY A 22 -30.76 -16.70 0.79
CA GLY A 22 -30.31 -16.44 2.15
C GLY A 22 -28.80 -16.69 2.33
N VAL A 23 -28.31 -17.85 1.88
CA VAL A 23 -26.88 -18.17 1.92
C VAL A 23 -26.07 -17.20 1.05
N THR A 24 -26.59 -16.85 -0.14
CA THR A 24 -25.92 -15.88 -1.03
C THR A 24 -25.72 -14.54 -0.34
N VAL A 25 -26.77 -13.95 0.24
CA VAL A 25 -26.69 -12.66 0.94
C VAL A 25 -25.73 -12.73 2.13
N MET A 26 -25.75 -13.83 2.89
CA MET A 26 -24.85 -14.03 4.02
C MET A 26 -23.38 -14.08 3.56
N LEU A 27 -23.07 -14.76 2.45
CA LEU A 27 -21.73 -14.80 1.89
C LEU A 27 -21.26 -13.44 1.38
N PHE A 28 -22.13 -12.67 0.72
CA PHE A 28 -21.81 -11.30 0.29
C PHE A 28 -21.53 -10.37 1.48
N ALA A 29 -22.34 -10.47 2.54
CA ALA A 29 -22.13 -9.66 3.75
C ALA A 29 -20.75 -9.94 4.38
N VAL A 30 -20.36 -11.21 4.49
CA VAL A 30 -19.04 -11.59 5.02
C VAL A 30 -17.91 -11.14 4.07
N GLY A 31 -18.07 -11.33 2.77
CA GLY A 31 -17.08 -10.93 1.77
C GLY A 31 -16.77 -9.42 1.81
N LEU A 32 -17.80 -8.58 1.97
CA LEU A 32 -17.62 -7.13 2.07
C LEU A 32 -16.86 -6.71 3.33
N VAL A 33 -17.16 -7.33 4.48
CA VAL A 33 -16.48 -7.01 5.75
C VAL A 33 -14.99 -7.36 5.68
N LEU A 34 -14.63 -8.49 5.06
CA LEU A 34 -13.23 -8.89 4.92
C LEU A 34 -12.47 -7.97 3.95
N THR A 35 -13.12 -7.48 2.89
CA THR A 35 -12.46 -6.69 1.85
C THR A 35 -12.04 -5.29 2.34
N ILE A 36 -12.79 -4.65 3.23
CA ILE A 36 -12.51 -3.27 3.68
C ILE A 36 -11.20 -3.18 4.50
N GLY A 37 -10.81 -4.25 5.20
CA GLY A 37 -9.60 -4.27 6.03
C GLY A 37 -8.29 -4.26 5.23
N ASP A 38 -8.24 -4.93 4.08
CA ASP A 38 -7.00 -5.15 3.32
C ASP A 38 -6.61 -3.97 2.39
N PHE A 39 -7.60 -3.18 1.96
CA PHE A 39 -7.35 -2.03 1.07
C PHE A 39 -6.60 -0.88 1.75
N HIS A 40 -6.59 -0.84 3.08
CA HIS A 40 -6.09 0.33 3.81
C HIS A 40 -4.64 0.19 4.26
N GLY A 41 -4.16 -1.01 4.58
CA GLY A 41 -2.76 -1.24 4.93
C GLY A 41 -1.83 -1.20 3.72
N SER A 42 -2.30 -1.62 2.55
CA SER A 42 -1.49 -1.68 1.33
C SER A 42 -1.11 -0.30 0.80
N THR A 43 -2.04 0.66 0.80
CA THR A 43 -1.78 2.05 0.36
C THR A 43 -0.75 2.75 1.23
N PHE A 44 -0.82 2.60 2.56
CA PHE A 44 0.14 3.23 3.46
C PHE A 44 1.58 2.71 3.29
N ASN A 45 1.75 1.39 3.13
CA ASN A 45 3.07 0.83 2.86
C ASN A 45 3.61 1.24 1.47
N GLN A 46 2.72 1.56 0.52
CA GLN A 46 3.11 2.09 -0.79
C GLN A 46 3.66 3.51 -0.68
N GLU A 47 3.02 4.38 0.09
CA GLU A 47 3.49 5.76 0.35
C GLU A 47 4.86 5.76 1.04
N VAL A 48 5.02 4.91 2.07
CA VAL A 48 6.32 4.73 2.75
C VAL A 48 7.39 4.23 1.77
N GLY A 49 7.02 3.30 0.90
CA GLY A 49 7.91 2.80 -0.16
C GLY A 49 8.35 3.90 -1.14
N GLU A 50 7.42 4.77 -1.55
CA GLU A 50 7.72 5.90 -2.44
C GLU A 50 8.70 6.89 -1.80
N ALA A 51 8.47 7.26 -0.53
CA ALA A 51 9.37 8.14 0.22
C ALA A 51 10.80 7.58 0.28
N ILE A 52 10.95 6.27 0.53
CA ILE A 52 12.26 5.60 0.56
C ILE A 52 12.93 5.64 -0.82
N VAL A 53 12.17 5.41 -1.90
CA VAL A 53 12.71 5.45 -3.26
C VAL A 53 13.21 6.85 -3.61
N LEU A 54 12.48 7.90 -3.24
CA LEU A 54 12.90 9.29 -3.47
C LEU A 54 14.17 9.64 -2.67
N LEU A 55 14.25 9.22 -1.40
CA LEU A 55 15.45 9.42 -0.58
C LEU A 55 16.66 8.66 -1.15
N GLN A 56 16.48 7.41 -1.57
CA GLN A 56 17.53 6.62 -2.21
C GLN A 56 17.98 7.25 -3.54
N ALA A 57 17.05 7.77 -4.33
CA ALA A 57 17.34 8.47 -5.57
C ALA A 57 18.12 9.78 -5.31
N ALA A 58 17.71 10.59 -4.35
CA ALA A 58 18.41 11.80 -3.94
C ALA A 58 19.84 11.48 -3.48
N ARG A 59 20.01 10.46 -2.62
CA ARG A 59 21.33 9.98 -2.19
C ARG A 59 22.19 9.53 -3.38
N SER A 60 21.63 8.75 -4.30
CA SER A 60 22.35 8.30 -5.50
C SER A 60 22.80 9.47 -6.38
N LYS A 61 21.95 10.49 -6.56
CA LYS A 61 22.32 11.71 -7.30
C LYS A 61 23.45 12.47 -6.62
N ALA A 62 23.42 12.59 -5.29
CA ALA A 62 24.50 13.20 -4.52
C ALA A 62 25.82 12.42 -4.65
N MET A 63 25.80 11.10 -4.51
CA MET A 63 27.00 10.25 -4.64
C MET A 63 27.61 10.30 -6.04
N ASN A 64 26.77 10.34 -7.08
CA ASN A 64 27.20 10.51 -8.46
C ASN A 64 27.54 11.97 -8.82
N ASN A 65 27.42 12.90 -7.85
CA ASN A 65 27.68 14.32 -8.01
C ASN A 65 26.98 14.92 -9.23
N VAL A 66 25.71 14.52 -9.43
CA VAL A 66 24.87 15.05 -10.51
C VAL A 66 24.76 16.56 -10.29
N ASP A 67 25.08 17.34 -11.31
CA ASP A 67 25.05 18.81 -11.31
C ASP A 67 25.97 19.51 -10.28
N GLY A 68 26.83 18.78 -9.55
CA GLY A 68 27.79 19.37 -8.62
C GLY A 68 27.14 19.98 -7.35
N MET A 69 25.97 19.48 -6.95
CA MET A 69 25.22 19.99 -5.80
C MET A 69 24.85 18.87 -4.83
N PRO A 70 24.65 19.17 -3.54
CA PRO A 70 23.91 18.29 -2.63
C PRO A 70 22.51 18.00 -3.17
N HIS A 71 22.00 16.80 -2.94
CA HIS A 71 20.64 16.40 -3.34
C HIS A 71 19.87 15.93 -2.12
N GLY A 72 18.59 16.27 -2.06
CA GLY A 72 17.73 15.90 -0.95
C GLY A 72 16.35 15.46 -1.39
N ALA A 73 15.57 14.96 -0.44
CA ALA A 73 14.15 14.75 -0.60
C ALA A 73 13.43 15.25 0.65
N THR A 74 12.26 15.83 0.44
CA THR A 74 11.34 16.23 1.51
C THR A 74 10.33 15.11 1.70
N VAL A 75 10.17 14.67 2.95
CA VAL A 75 9.14 13.70 3.34
C VAL A 75 8.31 14.37 4.42
N ASP A 76 7.01 14.50 4.17
CA ASP A 76 6.10 15.38 4.89
C ASP A 76 6.69 16.80 4.97
N ASP A 77 7.08 17.25 6.16
CA ASP A 77 7.69 18.57 6.39
C ASP A 77 9.18 18.49 6.77
N THR A 78 9.80 17.33 6.63
CA THR A 78 11.23 17.13 6.95
C THR A 78 12.04 16.99 5.67
N GLU A 79 12.94 17.95 5.44
CA GLU A 79 13.91 17.88 4.37
C GLU A 79 15.17 17.11 4.82
N ILE A 80 15.58 16.13 4.02
CA ILE A 80 16.84 15.42 4.20
C ILE A 80 17.76 15.76 3.03
N MET A 81 18.93 16.31 3.33
CA MET A 81 19.94 16.66 2.34
C MET A 81 21.14 15.71 2.41
N PHE A 82 21.53 15.17 1.26
CA PHE A 82 22.70 14.31 1.10
C PHE A 82 23.87 15.08 0.47
N SER A 83 25.03 14.95 1.09
CA SER A 83 26.28 15.58 0.66
C SER A 83 26.80 14.95 -0.62
N GLN A 84 27.31 15.77 -1.54
CA GLN A 84 27.87 15.29 -2.79
C GLN A 84 29.06 14.35 -2.57
N LEU A 85 29.27 13.41 -3.51
CA LEU A 85 30.38 12.45 -3.54
C LEU A 85 30.49 11.48 -2.33
N SER A 86 29.66 11.65 -1.30
CA SER A 86 29.62 10.82 -0.09
C SER A 86 28.24 10.20 0.11
N GLY A 87 27.19 10.98 -0.16
CA GLY A 87 25.82 10.61 0.19
C GLY A 87 25.56 10.67 1.69
N ASP A 88 26.41 11.37 2.46
CA ASP A 88 26.26 11.56 3.90
C ASP A 88 25.15 12.58 4.21
N ALA A 89 24.40 12.38 5.29
CA ALA A 89 23.30 13.26 5.69
C ALA A 89 23.33 13.52 7.19
N ALA A 90 22.60 14.53 7.66
CA ALA A 90 22.36 14.66 9.09
C ALA A 90 21.52 13.48 9.60
N SER A 91 21.94 12.87 10.71
CA SER A 91 21.15 11.81 11.36
C SER A 91 19.79 12.35 11.75
N THR A 92 18.72 11.71 11.27
CA THR A 92 17.35 12.11 11.56
C THR A 92 16.40 10.93 11.51
N THR A 93 15.25 11.09 12.14
CA THR A 93 14.17 10.11 12.17
C THR A 93 12.89 10.80 11.75
N ILE A 94 12.21 10.22 10.76
CA ILE A 94 10.90 10.65 10.29
C ILE A 94 9.89 9.61 10.73
N VAL A 95 8.79 10.07 11.32
CA VAL A 95 7.66 9.20 11.67
C VAL A 95 6.51 9.57 10.77
N ILE A 96 6.22 8.72 9.79
CA ILE A 96 5.05 8.86 8.93
C ILE A 96 3.88 8.26 9.70
N VAL A 97 2.87 9.08 10.00
CA VAL A 97 1.69 8.70 10.78
C VAL A 97 0.46 8.76 9.90
N ASP A 98 -0.30 7.69 9.87
CA ASP A 98 -1.67 7.70 9.37
C ASP A 98 -2.62 7.86 10.57
N GLU A 99 -3.06 9.09 10.80
CA GLU A 99 -3.92 9.45 11.93
C GLU A 99 -5.29 8.77 11.88
N GLN A 100 -5.80 8.48 10.68
CA GLN A 100 -7.11 7.84 10.50
C GLN A 100 -7.08 6.37 10.91
N ARG A 101 -5.92 5.73 10.74
CA ARG A 101 -5.73 4.29 10.97
C ARG A 101 -4.95 3.99 12.24
N GLY A 102 -4.35 4.99 12.88
CA GLY A 102 -3.54 4.82 14.09
C GLY A 102 -2.28 3.99 13.86
N ILE A 103 -1.78 3.95 12.62
CA ILE A 103 -0.57 3.24 12.24
C ILE A 103 0.55 4.23 11.95
N SER A 104 1.79 3.83 12.22
CA SER A 104 2.97 4.66 11.97
C SER A 104 4.12 3.83 11.43
N ARG A 105 4.96 4.44 10.59
CA ARG A 105 6.25 3.91 10.16
C ARG A 105 7.34 4.90 10.49
N THR A 106 8.52 4.37 10.76
CA THR A 106 9.67 5.18 11.15
C THR A 106 10.78 4.97 10.14
N ILE A 107 11.19 6.03 9.46
CA ILE A 107 12.34 6.04 8.58
C ILE A 107 13.49 6.71 9.34
N SER A 108 14.60 6.00 9.50
CA SER A 108 15.80 6.53 10.12
C SER A 108 16.91 6.67 9.10
N VAL A 109 17.52 7.86 9.06
CA VAL A 109 18.72 8.17 8.31
C VAL A 109 19.85 8.43 9.30
N ASN A 110 20.99 7.77 9.12
CA ASN A 110 22.17 8.01 9.96
C ASN A 110 23.16 8.98 9.30
N ALA A 111 24.26 9.29 10.01
CA ALA A 111 25.27 10.25 9.55
C ALA A 111 25.94 9.82 8.23
N GLU A 112 26.03 8.52 7.97
CA GLU A 112 26.57 7.94 6.73
C GLU A 112 25.52 7.82 5.61
N GLY A 113 24.35 8.46 5.77
CA GLY A 113 23.26 8.45 4.80
C GLY A 113 22.59 7.09 4.60
N ARG A 114 22.76 6.14 5.53
CA ARG A 114 22.04 4.86 5.53
C ARG A 114 20.58 5.10 5.90
N ILE A 115 19.68 4.64 5.05
CA ILE A 115 18.23 4.68 5.25
C ILE A 115 17.78 3.32 5.80
N SER A 116 16.94 3.31 6.85
CA SER A 116 16.33 2.12 7.47
C SER A 116 14.87 2.39 7.83
N TRP A 117 13.98 1.40 7.68
CA TRP A 117 12.53 1.54 7.84
C TRP A 117 11.84 0.24 8.30
#